data_AF-A0A383F271-F1
#
_entry.id   AF-A0A383F271-F1
#
_cell.length_a   1.000
_cell.length_b   1.000
_cell.length_c   1.000
_cell.angle_alpha   90.00
_cell.angle_beta   90.00
_cell.angle_gamma   90.00
#
_symmetry.space_group_name_H-M   'P 1'
#
loop_
_entity.id
_entity.type
_entity.pdbx_description
1 polymer ?
#
loop_
_entity_poly.entity_id
_entity_poly.type
_entity_poly.pdbx_seq_one_letter_code
_entity_poly.pdbx_strand_id
1 'polypeptide(L)' 'SAYSCLIILENQGIGNLYEQDGYKSIVFTRLDLEWLQSSTQK' A
#
# COMPACT_ATOMS: atom_id res chain seq x y z
N SER A 1 1.48 -5.81 -14.75
CA SER A 1 1.48 -6.22 -13.34
C SER A 1 2.88 -6.54 -12.90
N ALA A 2 3.24 -6.13 -11.69
CA ALA A 2 4.49 -6.46 -11.00
C ALA A 2 4.15 -6.96 -9.58
N TYR A 3 5.14 -7.37 -8.77
CA TYR A 3 4.87 -7.92 -7.44
C TYR A 3 4.54 -6.84 -6.40
N SER A 4 3.73 -7.22 -5.41
CA SER A 4 3.44 -6.43 -4.21
C SER A 4 3.21 -7.31 -2.99
N CYS A 5 3.40 -6.72 -1.81
CA CYS A 5 3.18 -7.37 -0.51
C CYS A 5 2.56 -6.37 0.48
N LEU A 6 1.50 -6.81 1.15
CA LEU A 6 0.78 -6.03 2.16
C LEU A 6 1.06 -6.58 3.55
N ILE A 7 1.27 -5.68 4.50
CA ILE A 7 1.43 -5.99 5.93
C ILE A 7 0.60 -5.04 6.80
N ILE A 8 0.25 -5.50 8.00
CA ILE A 8 -0.30 -4.63 9.05
C ILE A 8 0.86 -4.04 9.86
N LEU A 9 0.84 -2.73 10.06
CA LEU A 9 1.84 -1.99 10.83
C LEU A 9 1.42 -1.90 12.31
N GLU A 10 2.37 -1.60 13.20
CA GLU A 10 2.12 -1.49 14.65
C GLU A 10 1.05 -0.45 15.01
N ASN A 11 0.93 0.61 14.21
CA ASN A 11 -0.09 1.65 14.39
C ASN A 11 -1.45 1.31 13.74
N GLN A 12 -1.67 0.03 13.38
CA GLN A 12 -2.85 -0.45 12.66
C GLN A 12 -3.05 0.13 11.26
N GLY A 13 -2.03 0.80 10.71
CA GLY A 13 -1.99 1.19 9.30
C GLY A 13 -1.64 0.01 8.38
N ILE A 14 -1.80 0.20 7.07
CA ILE A 14 -1.44 -0.80 6.07
C ILE A 14 -0.13 -0.37 5.41
N GLY A 15 0.88 -1.24 5.45
CA GLY A 15 2.11 -1.08 4.69
C GLY A 15 2.02 -1.83 3.36
N ASN A 16 2.40 -1.18 2.27
CA ASN A 16 2.47 -1.79 0.95
C ASN A 16 3.89 -1.65 0.38
N LEU A 17 4.56 -2.77 0.10
CA LEU A 17 5.75 -2.79 -0.74
C LEU A 17 5.36 -3.23 -2.14
N TYR A 18 5.79 -2.50 -3.16
CA TYR A 18 5.55 -2.87 -4.55
C TYR A 18 6.70 -2.47 -5.47
N GLU A 19 6.84 -3.20 -6.57
CA GLU A 19 7.81 -2.89 -7.62
C GLU A 19 7.32 -1.73 -8.51
N GLN A 20 8.20 -0.78 -8.79
CA GLN A 20 7.94 0.38 -9.64
C GLN A 20 9.07 0.59 -10.65
N ASP A 21 8.79 1.38 -11.69
CA ASP A 21 9.77 1.84 -12.68
C ASP A 21 10.44 0.68 -13.46
N GLY A 22 9.62 -0.25 -13.95
CA GLY A 22 10.11 -1.40 -14.72
C GLY A 22 11.06 -2.30 -13.92
N TYR A 23 10.71 -2.60 -12.67
CA TYR A 23 11.48 -3.45 -11.74
C TYR A 23 12.80 -2.85 -11.24
N LYS A 24 13.01 -1.53 -11.42
CA LYS A 24 14.24 -0.86 -10.97
C LYS A 24 14.18 -0.35 -9.53
N SER A 25 12.99 -0.35 -8.93
CA SER A 25 12.79 0.14 -7.57
C SER A 25 11.71 -0.65 -6.85
N ILE A 26 11.85 -0.73 -5.53
CA ILE A 26 10.82 -1.20 -4.61
C ILE A 26 10.42 0.00 -3.76
N VAL A 27 9.13 0.30 -3.73
CA VAL A 27 8.57 1.45 -3.02
C VAL A 27 7.74 0.98 -1.84
N PHE A 28 7.91 1.63 -0.70
CA PHE A 28 7.10 1.42 0.49
C PHE A 28 6.12 2.59 0.67
N THR A 29 4.83 2.27 0.68
CA THR A 29 3.75 3.23 0.91
C THR A 29 2.94 2.82 2.13
N ARG A 30 2.54 3.81 2.92
CA ARG A 30 1.57 3.63 4.01
C ARG A 30 0.19 4.04 3.52
N LEU A 31 -0.79 3.19 3.75
CA LEU A 31 -2.19 3.41 3.42
C LEU A 31 -2.98 3.52 4.73
N ASP A 32 -3.77 4.58 4.84
CA ASP A 32 -4.66 4.79 5.97
C ASP A 32 -6.04 4.20 5.67
N LEU A 33 -6.55 3.40 6.61
CA LEU A 33 -7.82 2.69 6.45
C LEU A 33 -9.00 3.65 6.27
N GLU A 34 -8.97 4.79 6.98
CA GLU A 34 -9.98 5.83 6.89
C GLU A 34 -10.05 6.43 5.47
N TRP A 35 -8.88 6.67 4.86
CA TRP A 35 -8.79 7.14 3.48
C TRP A 35 -9.39 6.11 2.50
N LEU A 36 -9.06 4.82 2.67
CA LEU A 36 -9.60 3.74 1.84
C LEU A 36 -11.12 3.62 1.96
N GLN A 37 -11.67 3.64 3.18
CA GLN A 37 -13.11 3.48 3.42
C GLN A 37 -13.91 4.69 2.91
N SER A 38 -13.36 5.91 3.01
CA SER A 38 -14.00 7.12 2.48
C SER A 38 -14.26 7.07 0.96
N SER A 39 -13.43 6.32 0.22
CA SER A 39 -13.54 6.20 -1.22
C SER A 39 -14.56 5.16 -1.70
N THR A 40 -15.03 4.27 -0.80
CA THR A 40 -15.93 3.15 -1.15
C THR A 40 -17.41 3.48 -0.90
N GLN A 41 -17.73 4.58 -0.21
CA GLN A 41 -19.12 5.00 0.05
C GLN A 41 -19.67 6.02 -0.97
N LYS A 42 -19.41 5.83 -2.26
CA LYS A 42 -20.05 6.62 -3.33
C LYS A 42 -21.07 5.79 -4.10
#